data_AF-A0A6P5DNQ7-F1
#
_entry.id   AF-A0A6P5DNQ7-F1
#
_cell.length_a   1.000
_cell.length_b   1.000
_cell.length_c   1.000
_cell.angle_alpha   90.00
_cell.angle_beta   90.00
_cell.angle_gamma   90.00
#
_symmetry.space_group_name_H-M   'P 1'
#
loop_
_entity.id
_entity.type
_entity.pdbx_description
1 polymer ?
#
loop_
_entity_poly.entity_id
_entity_poly.type
_entity_poly.pdbx_seq_one_letter_code
_entity_poly.pdbx_strand_id
1 'polypeptide(L)'
;MLGFLSARQAGLEDPLRLRRAESTRRVLGLELNKDRDVERIHCSGVNTLDIEPVEGRYMLSGGSDGVIVLYDLENSSRQPYYTCKAVCSVGRSHPDVHKYSVETVQWYPHDTGMFTSSSFDKTLKVWDTNTLQFHSKFYPRIN
;
A
#
# COMPACT_ATOMS: atom_id res chain seq x y z
N MET A 1 -20.57 12.15 -17.95
CA MET A 1 -19.22 12.36 -18.54
C MET A 1 -19.19 13.56 -19.49
N LEU A 2 -20.00 13.61 -20.56
CA LEU A 2 -19.99 14.73 -21.52
C LEU A 2 -20.38 16.08 -20.88
N GLY A 3 -21.44 16.10 -20.06
CA GLY A 3 -21.84 17.31 -19.33
C GLY A 3 -20.82 17.80 -18.31
N PHE A 4 -20.05 16.88 -17.70
CA PHE A 4 -18.94 17.24 -16.80
C PHE A 4 -17.81 17.95 -17.55
N LEU A 5 -17.43 17.42 -18.73
CA LEU A 5 -16.36 18.00 -19.54
C LEU A 5 -16.75 19.37 -20.08
N SER A 6 -17.97 19.53 -20.58
CA SER A 6 -18.47 20.82 -21.08
C SER A 6 -18.59 21.86 -19.96
N ALA A 7 -19.13 21.50 -18.79
CA ALA A 7 -19.22 22.40 -17.64
C ALA A 7 -17.84 22.87 -17.16
N ARG A 8 -16.85 21.95 -17.14
CA ARG A 8 -15.46 22.29 -16.78
C ARG A 8 -14.80 23.21 -17.80
N GLN A 9 -14.98 22.94 -19.11
CA GLN A 9 -14.38 23.74 -20.19
C GLN A 9 -14.99 25.13 -20.29
N ALA A 10 -16.31 25.24 -20.13
CA ALA A 10 -17.03 26.50 -20.16
C ALA A 10 -16.92 27.31 -18.85
N GLY A 11 -16.28 26.76 -17.81
CA GLY A 11 -16.16 27.42 -16.50
C GLY A 11 -17.49 27.64 -15.79
N LEU A 12 -18.51 26.83 -16.09
CA LEU A 12 -19.85 26.95 -15.49
C LEU A 12 -19.85 26.58 -14.00
N GLU A 13 -18.94 25.70 -13.58
CA GLU A 13 -18.75 25.30 -12.20
C GLU A 13 -17.27 25.31 -11.80
N ASP A 14 -17.02 25.45 -10.49
CA ASP A 14 -15.68 25.35 -9.91
C ASP A 14 -15.06 23.96 -10.20
N PRO A 15 -13.84 23.90 -10.79
CA PRO A 15 -13.19 22.63 -11.12
C PRO A 15 -12.97 21.70 -9.93
N LEU A 16 -12.79 22.22 -8.71
CA LEU A 16 -12.62 21.39 -7.51
C LEU A 16 -13.94 20.74 -7.09
N ARG A 17 -15.04 21.49 -7.14
CA ARG A 17 -16.40 20.95 -6.94
C ARG A 17 -16.71 19.84 -7.93
N LEU A 18 -16.43 20.06 -9.21
CA LEU A 18 -16.60 19.08 -10.27
C LEU A 18 -15.76 17.81 -10.00
N ARG A 19 -14.48 17.97 -9.65
CA ARG A 19 -13.60 16.83 -9.29
C ARG A 19 -14.15 16.03 -8.11
N ARG A 20 -14.64 16.70 -7.06
CA ARG A 20 -15.23 16.04 -5.88
C ARG A 20 -16.49 15.26 -6.26
N ALA A 21 -17.40 15.86 -7.03
CA ALA A 21 -18.62 15.21 -7.49
C ALA A 21 -18.32 13.95 -8.32
N GLU A 22 -17.37 14.04 -9.26
CA GLU A 22 -16.92 12.88 -10.05
C GLU A 22 -16.23 11.81 -9.21
N SER A 23 -15.46 12.19 -8.19
CA SER A 23 -14.81 11.24 -7.28
C SER A 23 -15.86 10.45 -6.48
N THR A 24 -16.85 11.13 -5.91
CA THR A 24 -17.98 10.48 -5.22
C THR A 24 -18.75 9.56 -6.16
N ARG A 25 -19.00 9.99 -7.40
CA ARG A 25 -19.68 9.16 -8.41
C ARG A 25 -18.92 7.86 -8.70
N ARG A 26 -17.58 7.91 -8.78
CA ARG A 26 -16.74 6.71 -8.96
C ARG A 26 -16.78 5.79 -7.75
N VAL A 27 -16.75 6.35 -6.54
CA VAL A 27 -16.83 5.57 -5.28
C VAL A 27 -18.18 4.86 -5.16
N LEU A 28 -19.28 5.49 -5.59
CA LEU A 28 -20.61 4.87 -5.60
C LEU A 28 -20.73 3.72 -6.60
N GLY A 29 -19.89 3.69 -7.64
CA GLY A 29 -19.82 2.62 -8.62
C GLY A 29 -18.67 1.63 -8.38
N LEU A 30 -18.12 1.57 -7.16
CA LEU A 30 -17.04 0.64 -6.84
C LEU A 30 -17.52 -0.81 -6.97
N GLU A 31 -16.80 -1.57 -7.79
CA GLU A 31 -16.97 -3.02 -7.95
C GLU A 31 -15.61 -3.72 -7.91
N LEU A 32 -15.63 -5.04 -7.73
CA LEU A 32 -14.41 -5.85 -7.77
C LEU A 32 -13.81 -5.81 -9.18
N ASN A 33 -12.60 -5.26 -9.29
CA ASN A 33 -11.85 -5.28 -10.54
C ASN A 33 -11.32 -6.70 -10.80
N LYS A 34 -11.81 -7.34 -11.87
CA LYS A 34 -11.40 -8.69 -12.29
C LYS A 34 -10.19 -8.70 -13.22
N ASP A 35 -9.78 -7.55 -13.73
CA ASP A 35 -8.65 -7.38 -14.64
C ASP A 35 -7.35 -7.09 -13.87
N ARG A 36 -7.43 -6.86 -12.56
CA ARG A 36 -6.28 -6.55 -11.72
C ARG A 36 -6.08 -7.59 -10.62
N ASP A 37 -4.96 -8.29 -10.69
CA ASP A 37 -4.52 -9.23 -9.67
C ASP A 37 -3.40 -8.66 -8.79
N VAL A 38 -3.18 -9.26 -7.63
CA VAL A 38 -2.03 -8.98 -6.76
C VAL A 38 -1.25 -10.27 -6.55
N GLU A 39 0.06 -10.22 -6.74
CA GLU A 39 0.92 -11.39 -6.59
C GLU A 39 0.85 -12.00 -5.19
N ARG A 40 0.62 -13.32 -5.14
CA ARG A 40 0.33 -14.05 -3.90
C ARG A 40 1.62 -14.55 -3.25
N ILE A 41 2.08 -13.83 -2.22
CA ILE A 41 3.29 -14.18 -1.46
C ILE A 41 2.97 -14.64 -0.04
N HIS A 42 1.99 -13.99 0.60
CA HIS A 42 1.58 -14.39 1.94
C HIS A 42 1.01 -15.82 1.95
N CYS A 43 1.51 -16.62 2.89
CA CYS A 43 1.05 -17.99 3.12
C CYS A 43 -0.12 -18.06 4.11
N SER A 44 -0.53 -16.92 4.67
CA SER A 44 -1.62 -16.78 5.64
C SER A 44 -2.44 -15.52 5.34
N GLY A 45 -3.35 -15.15 6.25
CA GLY A 45 -4.17 -13.94 6.13
C GLY A 45 -3.32 -12.68 6.04
N VAL A 46 -3.77 -11.70 5.26
CA VAL A 46 -3.21 -10.35 5.22
C VAL A 46 -3.96 -9.52 6.25
N ASN A 47 -3.26 -9.00 7.25
CA ASN A 47 -3.88 -8.24 8.33
C ASN A 47 -3.92 -6.74 8.03
N THR A 48 -2.97 -6.26 7.22
CA THR A 48 -2.74 -4.83 7.02
C THR A 48 -2.21 -4.54 5.62
N LEU A 49 -2.62 -3.38 5.10
CA LEU A 49 -2.19 -2.81 3.83
C LEU A 49 -1.97 -1.31 4.04
N ASP A 50 -0.93 -0.76 3.44
CA ASP A 50 -0.72 0.69 3.42
C ASP A 50 -0.15 1.15 2.08
N ILE A 51 -0.73 2.19 1.50
CA ILE A 51 -0.35 2.73 0.20
C ILE A 51 0.49 3.98 0.42
N GLU A 52 1.56 4.13 -0.35
CA GLU A 52 2.45 5.28 -0.27
C GLU A 52 1.67 6.61 -0.38
N PRO A 53 1.92 7.59 0.51
CA PRO A 53 1.11 8.80 0.58
C PRO A 53 1.41 9.83 -0.52
N VAL A 54 2.56 9.75 -1.19
CA VAL A 54 3.02 10.79 -2.14
C VAL A 54 2.54 10.52 -3.56
N GLU A 55 2.96 9.41 -4.17
CA GLU A 55 2.56 9.04 -5.54
C GLU A 55 1.51 7.93 -5.57
N GLY A 56 1.40 7.16 -4.49
CA GLY A 56 0.45 6.04 -4.40
C GLY A 56 0.82 4.88 -5.30
N ARG A 57 2.10 4.81 -5.70
CA ARG A 57 2.62 3.79 -6.60
C ARG A 57 2.89 2.48 -5.87
N TYR A 58 3.47 2.57 -4.68
CA TYR A 58 3.86 1.41 -3.90
C TYR A 58 2.87 1.11 -2.79
N MET A 59 2.74 -0.17 -2.45
CA MET A 59 1.87 -0.63 -1.36
C MET A 59 2.60 -1.65 -0.51
N LEU A 60 2.53 -1.50 0.80
CA LEU A 60 3.01 -2.45 1.78
C LEU A 60 1.88 -3.38 2.21
N SER A 61 2.20 -4.63 2.49
CA SER A 61 1.31 -5.58 3.13
C SER A 61 2.00 -6.31 4.28
N GLY A 62 1.24 -6.60 5.33
CA GLY A 62 1.68 -7.41 6.47
C GLY A 62 0.77 -8.61 6.66
N GLY A 63 1.36 -9.80 6.82
CA GLY A 63 0.63 -11.06 6.96
C GLY A 63 0.75 -11.70 8.34
N SER A 64 -0.19 -12.60 8.63
CA SER A 64 -0.15 -13.42 9.85
C SER A 64 1.04 -14.41 9.86
N ASP A 65 1.70 -14.58 8.71
CA ASP A 65 2.92 -15.36 8.53
C ASP A 65 4.20 -14.65 8.97
N GLY A 66 4.11 -13.40 9.42
CA GLY A 66 5.26 -12.58 9.84
C GLY A 66 6.01 -11.91 8.68
N VAL A 67 5.50 -12.05 7.46
CA VAL A 67 6.11 -11.51 6.24
C VAL A 67 5.61 -10.09 6.00
N ILE A 68 6.48 -9.25 5.44
CA ILE A 68 6.12 -7.94 4.89
C ILE A 68 6.43 -7.96 3.41
N VAL A 69 5.51 -7.47 2.57
CA VAL A 69 5.71 -7.42 1.12
C VAL A 69 5.49 -6.00 0.62
N LEU A 70 6.31 -5.57 -0.33
CA LEU A 70 6.15 -4.32 -1.07
C LEU A 70 5.71 -4.64 -2.49
N TYR A 71 4.62 -4.04 -2.93
CA TYR A 71 4.06 -4.19 -4.26
C TYR A 71 4.22 -2.92 -5.08
N ASP A 72 4.48 -3.06 -6.38
CA ASP A 72 4.28 -2.00 -7.37
C ASP A 72 2.86 -2.12 -7.92
N LEU A 73 2.05 -1.08 -7.72
CA LEU A 73 0.67 -1.02 -8.18
C LEU A 73 0.54 -0.49 -9.61
N GLU A 74 1.60 0.03 -10.21
CA GLU A 74 1.56 0.56 -11.57
C GLU A 74 1.51 -0.54 -12.63
N ASN A 75 0.71 -0.27 -13.66
CA ASN A 75 0.65 -1.12 -14.84
C ASN A 75 1.70 -0.67 -15.86
N SER A 76 2.83 -1.37 -15.91
CA SER A 76 3.84 -1.17 -16.96
C SER A 76 3.48 -1.88 -18.28
N SER A 77 2.42 -2.69 -18.29
CA SER A 77 1.97 -3.39 -19.49
C SER A 77 1.05 -2.50 -20.34
N ARG A 78 1.00 -2.74 -21.65
CA ARG A 78 0.04 -2.07 -22.54
C ARG A 78 -1.37 -2.66 -22.48
N GLN A 79 -1.58 -3.68 -21.65
CA GLN A 79 -2.86 -4.36 -21.51
C GLN A 79 -3.65 -3.73 -20.37
N PRO A 80 -4.99 -3.66 -20.45
CA PRO A 80 -5.81 -3.16 -19.35
C PRO A 80 -5.80 -4.10 -18.13
N TYR A 81 -5.48 -5.38 -18.36
CA TYR A 81 -5.32 -6.39 -17.31
C TYR A 81 -3.85 -6.54 -16.91
N TYR A 82 -3.58 -6.60 -15.61
CA TYR A 82 -2.22 -6.76 -15.09
C TYR A 82 -2.21 -7.26 -13.64
N THR A 83 -1.05 -7.80 -13.24
CA THR A 83 -0.81 -8.22 -11.86
C THR A 83 0.14 -7.24 -11.18
N CYS A 84 -0.25 -6.72 -10.02
CA CYS A 84 0.65 -5.96 -9.15
C CYS A 84 1.72 -6.91 -8.63
N LYS A 85 2.96 -6.66 -9.05
CA LYS A 85 4.11 -7.50 -8.70
C LYS A 85 4.72 -7.08 -7.39
N ALA A 86 5.25 -8.03 -6.64
CA ALA A 86 6.06 -7.70 -5.49
C ALA A 86 7.44 -7.25 -5.93
N VAL A 87 7.82 -6.05 -5.50
CA VAL A 87 9.17 -5.51 -5.67
C VAL A 87 10.12 -6.20 -4.71
N CYS A 88 9.69 -6.40 -3.47
CA CYS A 88 10.49 -7.04 -2.45
C CYS A 88 9.64 -7.69 -1.36
N SER A 89 10.24 -8.60 -0.59
CA SER A 89 9.61 -9.18 0.59
C SER A 89 10.62 -9.41 1.71
N VAL A 90 10.23 -9.05 2.93
CA VAL A 90 10.89 -9.47 4.17
C VAL A 90 10.36 -10.86 4.52
N GLY A 91 10.86 -11.87 3.80
CA GLY A 91 10.47 -13.26 3.96
C GLY A 91 11.18 -13.97 5.12
N ARG A 92 10.86 -15.25 5.33
CA ARG A 92 11.44 -16.08 6.42
C ARG A 92 12.96 -16.23 6.38
N SER A 93 13.59 -16.00 5.24
CA SER A 93 15.05 -16.00 5.07
C SER A 93 15.71 -14.71 5.56
N HIS A 94 14.95 -13.63 5.75
CA HIS A 94 15.49 -12.36 6.19
C HIS A 94 15.86 -12.44 7.69
N PRO A 95 17.07 -12.01 8.09
CA PRO A 95 17.53 -12.11 9.48
C PRO A 95 16.59 -11.40 10.46
N ASP A 96 16.04 -10.26 10.04
CA ASP A 96 15.13 -9.43 10.83
C ASP A 96 13.65 -9.69 10.55
N VAL A 97 13.26 -10.83 9.99
CA VAL A 97 11.83 -11.17 9.80
C VAL A 97 11.05 -11.14 11.13
N HIS A 98 9.77 -10.81 11.10
CA HIS A 98 8.93 -10.93 12.29
C HIS A 98 8.67 -12.39 12.63
N LYS A 99 8.70 -12.72 13.93
CA LYS A 99 8.51 -14.10 14.40
C LYS A 99 7.05 -14.52 14.41
N TYR A 100 6.15 -13.55 14.54
CA TYR A 100 4.70 -13.75 14.62
C TYR A 100 3.98 -12.78 13.68
N SER A 101 2.65 -12.89 13.66
CA SER A 101 1.73 -12.06 12.89
C SER A 101 2.12 -10.58 12.87
N VAL A 102 2.22 -10.00 11.68
CA VAL A 102 2.36 -8.55 11.48
C VAL A 102 0.96 -7.95 11.52
N GLU A 103 0.70 -7.09 12.49
CA GLU A 103 -0.64 -6.52 12.70
C GLU A 103 -0.80 -5.19 11.96
N THR A 104 0.26 -4.38 11.94
CA THR A 104 0.26 -3.12 11.19
C THR A 104 1.55 -2.93 10.42
N VAL A 105 1.43 -2.35 9.23
CA VAL A 105 2.53 -1.79 8.45
C VAL A 105 2.13 -0.38 8.05
N GLN A 106 3.06 0.55 8.07
CA GLN A 106 2.77 1.93 7.70
C GLN A 106 3.97 2.61 7.07
N TRP A 107 3.77 3.25 5.93
CA TRP A 107 4.73 4.16 5.32
C TRP A 107 5.03 5.33 6.25
N TYR A 108 6.28 5.77 6.26
CA TYR A 108 6.61 6.99 6.97
C TYR A 108 5.99 8.20 6.22
N PRO A 109 5.14 9.03 6.87
CA PRO A 109 4.31 10.00 6.14
C PRO A 109 5.06 11.08 5.35
N HIS A 110 6.32 11.34 5.70
CA HIS A 110 7.13 12.42 5.13
C HIS A 110 8.34 11.93 4.32
N ASP A 111 8.60 10.63 4.30
CA ASP A 111 9.78 10.03 3.65
C ASP A 111 9.43 8.64 3.14
N THR A 112 9.40 8.48 1.82
CA THR A 112 9.15 7.20 1.15
C THR A 112 10.36 6.27 1.21
N GLY A 113 11.49 6.74 1.75
CA GLY A 113 12.65 5.93 2.09
C GLY A 113 12.45 5.01 3.29
N MET A 114 11.35 5.15 4.04
CA MET A 114 11.17 4.42 5.30
C MET A 114 9.72 3.94 5.52
N PHE A 115 9.60 2.83 6.25
CA PHE A 115 8.33 2.36 6.77
C PHE A 115 8.49 1.70 8.13
N THR A 116 7.36 1.44 8.78
CA THR A 116 7.31 0.81 10.10
C THR A 116 6.42 -0.43 10.06
N SER A 117 6.73 -1.39 10.91
CA SER A 117 5.89 -2.56 11.13
C SER A 117 5.78 -2.88 12.61
N SER A 118 4.59 -3.33 13.02
CA SER A 118 4.33 -3.84 14.36
C SER A 118 3.85 -5.29 14.29
N SER A 119 4.29 -6.10 15.25
CA SER A 119 3.99 -7.53 15.27
C SER A 119 3.67 -8.03 16.67
N PHE A 120 2.95 -9.15 16.72
CA PHE A 120 2.69 -9.90 17.93
C PHE A 120 3.96 -10.49 18.58
N ASP A 121 5.12 -10.38 17.91
CA ASP A 121 6.44 -10.66 18.52
C ASP A 121 6.90 -9.62 19.55
N LYS A 122 6.03 -8.65 19.87
CA LYS A 122 6.27 -7.57 20.82
C LYS A 122 7.38 -6.65 20.35
N THR A 123 7.47 -6.43 19.04
CA THR A 123 8.47 -5.54 18.46
C THR A 123 7.81 -4.60 17.46
N LEU A 124 8.32 -3.37 17.46
CA LEU A 124 8.11 -2.42 16.38
C LEU A 124 9.44 -2.26 15.66
N LYS A 125 9.43 -2.42 14.34
CA LYS A 125 10.62 -2.30 13.49
C LYS A 125 10.47 -1.14 12.53
N VAL A 126 11.56 -0.42 12.34
CA VAL A 126 11.72 0.62 11.34
C VAL A 126 12.61 0.10 10.24
N TRP A 127 12.20 0.32 9.00
CA TRP A 127 12.81 -0.25 7.81
C TRP A 127 13.21 0.85 6.85
N ASP A 128 14.34 0.65 6.18
CA ASP A 128 14.72 1.40 4.98
C ASP A 128 14.17 0.67 3.76
N THR A 129 13.43 1.38 2.91
CA THR A 129 12.76 0.81 1.72
C THR A 129 13.75 0.48 0.61
N ASN A 130 14.83 1.23 0.48
CA ASN A 130 15.79 1.08 -0.62
C ASN A 130 16.70 -0.12 -0.41
N THR A 131 17.13 -0.34 0.84
CA THR A 131 18.05 -1.43 1.21
C THR A 131 17.31 -2.65 1.74
N LEU A 132 16.03 -2.52 2.07
CA LEU A 132 15.24 -3.48 2.86
C LEU A 132 15.86 -3.86 4.20
N GLN A 133 16.82 -3.07 4.67
CA GLN A 133 17.47 -3.36 5.93
C GLN A 133 16.65 -2.80 7.07
N PHE A 134 16.66 -3.59 8.13
CA PHE A 134 16.22 -3.17 9.43
C PHE A 134 17.10 -2.00 9.91
N HIS A 135 16.46 -0.89 10.27
CA HIS A 135 17.14 0.30 10.81
C HIS A 135 17.16 0.29 12.33
N SER A 136 15.99 0.13 12.97
CA SER A 136 15.87 0.16 14.43
C SER A 136 14.67 -0.63 14.95
N LYS A 137 14.82 -1.17 16.17
CA LYS A 137 13.85 -2.07 16.84
C LYS A 137 13.51 -1.49 18.19
N PHE A 138 12.22 -1.41 18.46
CA PHE A 138 11.69 -0.97 19.72
C PHE A 138 10.99 -2.13 20.43
N TYR A 139 11.22 -2.19 21.73
CA TYR A 139 10.49 -3.08 22.64
C TYR A 139 9.46 -2.23 23.39
N PRO A 140 8.24 -2.76 23.62
CA PRO A 140 7.30 -2.11 24.49
C PRO A 140 7.92 -1.98 25.88
N ARG A 141 7.94 -0.77 26.43
CA ARG A 141 8.30 -0.54 27.83
C ARG A 141 7.15 -1.08 28.69
N ILE A 142 7.45 -2.09 29.49
CA ILE A 142 6.56 -2.55 30.55
C ILE A 142 6.92 -1.68 31.76
N ASN A 143 5.99 -0.79 32.17
CA ASN A 143 6.11 -0.04 33.41
C ASN A 143 5.83 -0.95 34.62
#